data_AF-A0A418MKX2-F1
#
_entry.id   AF-A0A418MKX2-F1
#
_cell.length_a   1.000
_cell.length_b   1.000
_cell.length_c   1.000
_cell.angle_alpha   90.00
_cell.angle_beta   90.00
_cell.angle_gamma   90.00
#
_symmetry.space_group_name_H-M   'P 1'
#
loop_
_entity.id
_entity.type
_entity.pdbx_description
1 polymer ?
#
loop_
_entity_poly.entity_id
_entity_poly.type
_entity_poly.pdbx_seq_one_letter_code
_entity_poly.pdbx_strand_id
1 'polypeptide(L)'
;MVAKEDLLLLKTKILPVGAGSVLDFLAVRHHQVEITHIVLENVPLLIMGRHGMIARIPNNGSMQKISQPADILKGLREFFTRQDLLYLFINLPDLPVPTEVVQVLEEIQQRHAKRQMLLDTIDRALDQHDKNAFLQASAELKKLMYETWPSMKGRRLF
;
A
#
# COMPACT_ATOMS: atom_id res chain seq x y z
N MET A 1 19.29 17.49 13.89
CA MET A 1 19.25 17.56 15.39
C MET A 1 18.46 18.78 15.80
N VAL A 2 17.59 18.65 16.79
CA VAL A 2 16.64 19.69 17.20
C VAL A 2 17.15 20.46 18.40
N ALA A 3 16.98 21.78 18.42
CA ALA A 3 17.34 22.58 19.58
C ALA A 3 16.32 22.33 20.71
N LYS A 4 16.79 22.33 21.96
CA LYS A 4 15.92 22.19 23.14
C LYS A 4 14.79 23.23 23.14
N GLU A 5 15.09 24.43 22.66
CA GLU A 5 14.16 25.56 22.53
C GLU A 5 13.00 25.26 21.58
N ASP A 6 13.24 24.56 20.48
CA ASP A 6 12.21 24.18 19.51
C ASP A 6 11.19 23.19 20.11
N LEU A 7 11.65 22.28 20.98
CA LEU A 7 10.77 21.36 21.71
C LEU A 7 9.95 22.08 22.78
N LEU A 8 10.52 23.08 23.45
CA LEU A 8 9.82 23.88 24.45
C LEU A 8 8.81 24.83 23.80
N LEU A 9 9.07 25.33 22.59
CA LEU A 9 8.12 26.13 21.80
C LEU A 9 6.83 25.35 21.49
N LEU A 10 6.86 24.01 21.42
CA LEU A 10 5.66 23.19 21.21
C LEU A 10 4.64 23.31 22.36
N LYS A 11 5.08 23.72 23.56
CA LYS A 11 4.17 24.00 24.70
C LYS A 11 3.27 25.22 24.49
N THR A 12 3.60 26.09 23.53
CA THR A 12 2.76 27.25 23.18
C THR A 12 1.60 26.87 22.26
N LYS A 13 1.59 25.64 21.72
CA LYS A 13 0.50 25.11 20.90
C LYS A 13 -0.58 24.45 21.76
N ILE A 14 -1.77 24.27 21.20
CA ILE A 14 -2.82 23.47 21.84
C ILE A 14 -2.33 22.02 21.88
N LEU A 15 -2.04 21.53 23.07
CA LEU A 15 -1.54 20.19 23.31
C LEU A 15 -2.58 19.32 24.04
N PRO A 16 -2.62 18.01 23.77
CA PRO A 16 -3.45 17.09 24.55
C PRO A 16 -2.97 17.01 26.01
N VAL A 17 -3.90 16.67 26.91
CA VAL A 17 -3.62 16.50 28.34
C VAL A 17 -2.47 15.51 28.55
N GLY A 18 -1.44 15.91 29.31
CA GLY A 18 -0.25 15.09 29.57
C GLY A 18 0.89 15.24 28.56
N ALA A 19 0.72 15.95 27.44
CA ALA A 19 1.81 16.18 26.49
C ALA A 19 2.93 17.08 27.03
N GLY A 20 2.65 17.93 28.03
CA GLY A 20 3.64 18.82 28.63
C GLY A 20 4.81 18.06 29.29
N SER A 21 4.52 17.00 30.05
CA SER A 21 5.55 16.16 30.69
C SER A 21 6.33 15.33 29.67
N VAL A 22 5.70 14.92 28.57
CA VAL A 22 6.36 14.26 27.44
C VAL A 22 7.34 15.21 26.75
N LEU A 23 6.94 16.46 26.49
CA LEU A 23 7.83 17.47 25.91
C LEU A 23 9.01 17.81 26.81
N ASP A 24 8.81 17.89 28.13
CA ASP A 24 9.91 18.09 29.09
C ASP A 24 10.91 16.94 29.06
N PHE A 25 10.41 15.70 28.99
CA PHE A 25 11.26 14.52 28.89
C PHE A 25 12.06 14.48 27.58
N LEU A 26 11.45 14.88 26.47
CA LEU A 26 12.10 14.97 25.17
C LEU A 26 13.13 16.13 25.13
N ALA A 27 12.84 17.26 25.77
CA ALA A 27 13.76 18.41 25.84
C ALA A 27 15.09 18.06 26.54
N VAL A 28 15.05 17.19 27.56
CA VAL A 28 16.26 16.67 28.23
C VAL A 28 17.12 15.82 27.28
N ARG A 29 16.51 15.16 26.29
CA ARG A 29 17.18 14.31 25.30
C ARG A 29 17.15 14.89 23.89
N HIS A 30 17.07 16.21 23.75
CA HIS A 30 16.92 16.88 22.45
C HIS A 30 18.00 16.49 21.41
N HIS A 31 19.21 16.15 21.86
CA HIS A 31 20.30 15.66 21.01
C HIS A 31 20.01 14.28 20.36
N GLN A 32 19.05 13.51 20.89
CA GLN A 32 18.58 12.23 20.34
C GLN A 32 17.24 12.37 19.60
N VAL A 33 16.75 13.60 19.42
CA VAL A 33 15.44 13.88 18.83
C VAL A 33 15.60 14.67 17.53
N GLU A 34 14.87 14.24 16.51
CA GLU A 34 14.72 14.96 15.26
C GLU A 34 13.24 15.26 15.02
N ILE A 35 12.92 16.53 14.75
CA ILE A 35 11.56 17.00 14.48
C ILE A 35 11.40 16.89 12.97
N THR A 36 10.50 16.02 12.54
CA THR A 36 10.04 15.97 11.16
C THR A 36 8.67 16.63 11.08
N HIS A 37 8.55 17.70 10.29
CA HIS A 37 7.27 18.33 10.01
C HIS A 37 6.64 17.66 8.78
N ILE A 38 5.56 16.91 8.99
CA ILE A 38 4.72 16.43 7.88
C ILE A 38 3.50 17.34 7.81
N VAL A 39 3.58 18.38 7.00
CA VAL A 39 2.46 19.30 6.72
C VAL A 39 1.76 18.82 5.46
N LEU A 40 0.73 17.98 5.63
CA LEU A 40 -0.19 17.56 4.57
C LEU A 40 -1.59 18.02 5.00
N GLU A 41 -1.90 19.27 4.70
CA GLU A 41 -3.21 19.85 5.00
C GLU A 41 -4.19 19.50 3.88
N ASN A 42 -5.30 18.87 4.26
CA ASN A 42 -6.48 18.61 3.43
C ASN A 42 -6.31 17.79 2.15
N VAL A 43 -5.32 16.87 2.12
CA VAL A 43 -5.18 15.91 1.01
C VAL A 43 -5.56 14.48 1.42
N PRO A 44 -6.14 13.67 0.51
CA PRO A 44 -6.29 12.23 0.70
C PRO A 44 -4.91 11.58 0.88
N LEU A 45 -4.69 10.91 2.00
CA LEU A 45 -3.38 10.40 2.39
C LEU A 45 -3.49 9.00 3.01
N LEU A 46 -2.68 8.06 2.53
CA LEU A 46 -2.43 6.79 3.19
C LEU A 46 -1.01 6.79 3.77
N ILE A 47 -0.88 6.50 5.06
CA ILE A 47 0.38 6.36 5.79
C ILE A 47 0.52 4.88 6.14
N MET A 48 1.59 4.24 5.67
CA MET A 48 1.94 2.87 6.02
C MET A 48 3.29 2.85 6.76
N GLY A 49 3.30 2.33 7.99
CA GLY A 49 4.52 2.18 8.77
C GLY A 49 4.56 0.89 9.56
N ARG A 50 5.71 0.61 10.20
CA ARG A 50 5.95 -0.65 10.93
C ARG A 50 4.91 -0.94 12.03
N HIS A 51 4.39 0.10 12.66
CA HIS A 51 3.49 -0.01 13.81
C HIS A 51 2.02 0.17 13.46
N GLY A 52 1.68 0.34 12.18
CA GLY A 52 0.29 0.45 11.74
C GLY A 52 0.10 1.27 10.47
N MET A 53 -1.16 1.39 10.08
CA MET A 53 -1.59 2.16 8.92
C MET A 53 -2.58 3.23 9.35
N ILE A 54 -2.51 4.40 8.72
CA ILE A 54 -3.45 5.50 8.92
C ILE A 54 -3.87 6.02 7.56
N ALA A 55 -5.16 6.03 7.27
CA ALA A 55 -5.71 6.68 6.09
C ALA A 55 -6.48 7.95 6.47
N ARG A 56 -6.32 9.02 5.70
CA ARG A 56 -7.11 10.23 5.71
C ARG A 56 -7.85 10.28 4.38
N ILE A 57 -9.12 9.91 4.38
CA ILE A 57 -9.91 9.77 3.15
C ILE A 57 -11.11 10.71 3.25
N PRO A 58 -11.43 11.48 2.19
CA PRO A 58 -12.61 12.32 2.16
C PRO A 58 -13.88 11.45 2.10
N ASN A 59 -14.73 11.56 3.11
CA ASN A 59 -16.03 10.91 3.18
C ASN A 59 -17.12 11.93 3.48
N ASN A 60 -18.15 11.98 2.65
CA ASN A 60 -19.30 12.92 2.78
C ASN A 60 -18.91 14.39 3.07
N GLY A 61 -17.91 14.91 2.37
CA GLY A 61 -17.45 16.31 2.51
C GLY A 61 -16.56 16.59 3.73
N SER A 62 -16.19 15.56 4.50
CA SER A 62 -15.27 15.68 5.64
C SER A 62 -14.06 14.74 5.47
N MET A 63 -12.91 15.13 5.99
CA MET A 63 -11.73 14.26 6.00
C MET A 63 -11.79 13.29 7.18
N GLN A 64 -11.96 12.00 6.90
CA GLN A 64 -12.03 10.97 7.94
C GLN A 64 -10.66 10.33 8.15
N LYS A 65 -10.18 10.30 9.40
CA LYS A 65 -8.98 9.56 9.81
C LYS A 65 -9.38 8.16 10.25
N ILE A 66 -8.83 7.14 9.60
CA ILE A 66 -9.10 5.72 9.81
C ILE A 66 -7.79 5.01 10.09
N SER A 67 -7.76 4.06 11.03
CA SER A 67 -6.51 3.35 11.40
C SER A 67 -6.64 1.82 11.38
N GLN A 68 -7.86 1.30 11.16
CA GLN A 68 -8.11 -0.14 11.08
C GLN A 68 -8.03 -0.62 9.62
N PRO A 69 -7.29 -1.70 9.32
CA PRO A 69 -7.07 -2.16 7.95
C PRO A 69 -8.36 -2.44 7.15
N ALA A 70 -9.36 -3.05 7.78
CA ALA A 70 -10.64 -3.36 7.13
C ALA A 70 -11.40 -2.08 6.74
N ASP A 71 -11.40 -1.08 7.62
CA ASP A 71 -12.08 0.20 7.38
C ASP A 71 -11.31 1.06 6.37
N ILE A 72 -9.98 0.99 6.36
CA ILE A 72 -9.13 1.63 5.34
C ILE A 72 -9.47 1.06 3.96
N LEU A 73 -9.53 -0.27 3.82
CA LEU A 73 -9.91 -0.91 2.55
C LEU A 73 -11.29 -0.50 2.07
N LYS A 74 -12.26 -0.43 2.98
CA LYS A 74 -13.61 0.06 2.66
C LYS A 74 -13.57 1.51 2.16
N GLY A 75 -12.90 2.39 2.89
CA GLY A 75 -12.76 3.80 2.52
C GLY A 75 -12.03 4.00 1.18
N LEU A 76 -10.99 3.20 0.90
CA LEU A 76 -10.27 3.26 -0.37
C LEU A 76 -11.12 2.81 -1.56
N ARG A 77 -11.92 1.74 -1.40
CA ARG A 77 -12.85 1.28 -2.44
C ARG A 77 -13.85 2.36 -2.82
N GLU A 78 -14.39 3.07 -1.83
CA GLU A 78 -15.30 4.19 -2.05
C GLU A 78 -14.57 5.40 -2.67
N PHE A 79 -13.36 5.71 -2.21
CA PHE A 79 -12.55 6.84 -2.70
C PHE A 79 -12.18 6.71 -4.19
N PHE A 80 -11.73 5.54 -4.64
CA PHE A 80 -11.30 5.34 -6.01
C PHE A 80 -12.43 5.38 -7.05
N THR A 81 -13.70 5.50 -6.62
CA THR A 81 -14.81 5.81 -7.54
C THR A 81 -14.75 7.24 -8.09
N ARG A 82 -14.02 8.15 -7.42
CA ARG A 82 -14.01 9.60 -7.71
C ARG A 82 -12.85 10.08 -8.60
N GLN A 83 -11.93 9.19 -8.99
CA GLN A 83 -10.69 9.50 -9.72
C GLN A 83 -9.77 10.53 -9.04
N ASP A 84 -9.94 10.79 -7.76
CA ASP A 84 -9.10 11.71 -6.99
C ASP A 84 -7.70 11.12 -6.72
N LEU A 85 -6.71 11.99 -6.57
CA LEU A 85 -5.32 11.59 -6.26
C LEU A 85 -5.17 11.21 -4.79
N LEU A 86 -4.67 10.00 -4.54
CA LEU A 86 -4.27 9.52 -3.21
C LEU A 86 -2.75 9.66 -3.04
N TYR A 87 -2.33 10.42 -2.02
CA TYR A 87 -0.92 10.47 -1.64
C TYR A 87 -0.58 9.29 -0.74
N LEU A 88 0.56 8.63 -1.01
CA LEU A 88 1.03 7.49 -0.23
C LEU A 88 2.36 7.83 0.44
N PHE A 89 2.39 7.74 1.77
CA PHE A 89 3.61 7.86 2.56
C PHE A 89 3.97 6.50 3.15
N ILE A 90 5.15 5.99 2.81
CA ILE A 90 5.67 4.70 3.28
C ILE A 90 6.86 4.99 4.20
N ASN A 91 6.75 4.58 5.46
CA ASN A 91 7.83 4.60 6.43
C ASN A 91 8.04 3.19 6.98
N LEU A 92 8.47 2.31 6.08
CA LEU A 92 8.86 0.94 6.38
C LEU A 92 10.38 0.86 6.23
N PRO A 93 11.10 0.21 7.17
CA PRO A 93 12.51 -0.09 6.92
C PRO A 93 12.61 -0.98 5.69
N ASP A 94 13.64 -0.76 4.87
CA ASP A 94 14.00 -1.69 3.82
C ASP A 94 14.31 -3.05 4.45
N LEU A 95 13.33 -3.94 4.44
CA LEU A 95 13.56 -5.33 4.78
C LEU A 95 14.33 -5.91 3.59
N PRO A 96 15.49 -6.56 3.81
CA PRO A 96 16.11 -7.35 2.76
C PRO A 96 15.10 -8.41 2.38
N VAL A 97 14.43 -8.22 1.25
CA VAL A 97 13.49 -9.18 0.71
C VAL A 97 14.33 -10.41 0.39
N PRO A 98 14.08 -11.57 1.03
CA PRO A 98 14.82 -12.79 0.69
C PRO A 98 14.75 -13.00 -0.81
N THR A 99 15.85 -13.37 -1.45
CA THR A 99 15.95 -13.51 -2.91
C THR A 99 14.84 -14.41 -3.46
N GLU A 100 14.43 -15.40 -2.68
CA GLU A 100 13.33 -16.32 -2.97
C GLU A 100 11.98 -15.58 -3.10
N VAL A 101 11.73 -14.57 -2.27
CA VAL A 101 10.51 -13.75 -2.33
C VAL A 101 10.54 -12.80 -3.52
N VAL A 102 11.72 -12.24 -3.85
CA VAL A 102 11.88 -11.42 -5.07
C VAL A 102 11.61 -12.27 -6.32
N GLN A 103 12.19 -13.47 -6.39
CA GLN A 103 11.97 -14.39 -7.50
C GLN A 103 10.49 -14.78 -7.66
N VAL A 104 9.79 -15.02 -6.54
CA VAL A 104 8.34 -15.30 -6.58
C VAL A 104 7.56 -14.08 -7.04
N LEU A 105 7.90 -12.87 -6.61
CA LEU A 105 7.24 -11.64 -7.04
C LEU A 105 7.48 -11.35 -8.53
N GLU A 106 8.71 -11.53 -9.02
CA GLU A 106 9.06 -11.42 -10.43
C GLU A 106 8.32 -12.46 -11.26
N GLU A 107 8.25 -13.70 -10.79
CA GLU A 107 7.50 -14.76 -11.45
C GLU A 107 6.00 -14.43 -11.52
N ILE A 108 5.41 -13.91 -10.43
CA ILE A 108 4.02 -13.44 -10.42
C ILE A 108 3.81 -12.29 -11.40
N GLN A 109 4.73 -11.32 -11.44
CA GLN A 109 4.66 -10.18 -12.37
C GLN A 109 4.76 -10.63 -13.82
N GLN A 110 5.72 -11.49 -14.16
CA GLN A 110 5.89 -12.06 -15.50
C GLN A 110 4.66 -12.85 -15.92
N ARG A 111 4.07 -13.65 -15.02
CA ARG A 111 2.83 -14.38 -15.27
C ARG A 111 1.65 -13.44 -15.51
N HIS A 112 1.52 -12.38 -14.72
CA HIS A 112 0.47 -11.38 -14.91
C HIS A 112 0.63 -10.65 -16.26
N ALA A 113 1.85 -10.24 -16.60
CA ALA A 113 2.15 -9.61 -17.88
C ALA A 113 1.82 -10.54 -19.06
N LYS A 114 2.22 -11.81 -18.97
CA LYS A 114 1.91 -12.82 -19.99
C LYS A 114 0.42 -13.07 -20.13
N ARG A 115 -0.31 -13.12 -19.01
CA ARG A 115 -1.78 -13.22 -19.01
C ARG A 115 -2.42 -12.04 -19.73
N GLN A 116 -2.00 -10.82 -19.42
CA GLN A 116 -2.52 -9.62 -20.05
C GLN A 116 -2.25 -9.63 -21.56
N MET A 117 -1.03 -9.95 -21.96
CA MET A 117 -0.65 -10.06 -23.38
C MET A 117 -1.50 -11.09 -24.14
N LEU A 118 -1.80 -12.24 -23.52
CA LEU A 118 -2.66 -13.26 -24.13
C LEU A 118 -4.11 -12.79 -24.27
N LEU A 119 -4.64 -12.06 -23.29
CA LEU A 119 -5.97 -11.45 -23.39
C LEU A 119 -6.02 -10.40 -24.51
N ASP A 120 -5.03 -9.51 -24.59
CA ASP A 120 -4.95 -8.51 -25.65
C ASP A 120 -4.77 -9.14 -27.05
N THR A 121 -4.18 -10.34 -27.11
CA THR A 121 -4.05 -11.11 -28.35
C THR A 121 -5.36 -11.79 -28.73
N ILE A 122 -6.11 -12.29 -27.76
CA ILE A 122 -7.46 -12.83 -27.94
C ILE A 122 -8.39 -11.74 -28.48
N ASP A 123 -8.40 -10.56 -27.87
CA ASP A 123 -9.25 -9.44 -28.29
C ASP A 123 -8.92 -9.00 -29.73
N ARG A 124 -7.63 -8.83 -30.04
CA ARG A 124 -7.20 -8.51 -31.42
C ARG A 124 -7.55 -9.60 -32.42
N ALA A 125 -7.43 -10.87 -32.04
CA ALA A 125 -7.79 -11.98 -32.91
C ALA A 125 -9.31 -12.03 -33.18
N LEU A 126 -10.13 -11.67 -32.19
CA LEU A 126 -11.57 -11.53 -32.37
C LEU A 126 -11.91 -10.37 -33.31
N ASP A 127 -11.28 -9.21 -33.15
CA ASP A 127 -11.47 -8.05 -34.03
C ASP A 127 -11.10 -8.38 -35.49
N GLN A 128 -9.98 -9.09 -35.67
CA GLN A 128 -9.47 -9.48 -36.99
C GLN A 128 -10.11 -10.76 -37.54
N HIS A 129 -11.03 -11.39 -36.81
CA HIS A 129 -11.64 -12.67 -37.13
C HIS A 129 -10.61 -13.79 -37.39
N ASP A 130 -9.42 -13.69 -36.79
CA ASP A 130 -8.37 -14.70 -36.88
C ASP A 130 -8.61 -15.83 -35.87
N LYS A 131 -9.30 -16.86 -36.37
CA LYS A 131 -9.63 -18.06 -35.60
C LYS A 131 -8.39 -18.80 -35.09
N ASN A 132 -7.27 -18.78 -35.82
CA ASN A 132 -6.07 -19.53 -35.42
C ASN A 132 -5.35 -18.82 -34.27
N ALA A 133 -5.16 -17.51 -34.36
CA ALA A 133 -4.58 -16.70 -33.30
C ALA A 133 -5.42 -16.78 -32.01
N PHE A 134 -6.75 -16.72 -32.14
CA PHE A 134 -7.68 -16.88 -31.01
C PHE A 134 -7.53 -18.23 -30.30
N LEU A 135 -7.52 -19.34 -31.06
CA LEU A 135 -7.43 -20.68 -30.49
C LEU A 135 -6.09 -20.92 -29.79
N GLN A 136 -4.99 -20.43 -30.38
CA GLN A 136 -3.65 -20.55 -29.80
C GLN A 136 -3.52 -19.75 -28.50
N ALA A 137 -3.89 -18.48 -28.50
CA ALA A 137 -3.80 -17.62 -27.32
C ALA A 137 -4.73 -18.10 -26.19
N SER A 138 -5.93 -18.60 -26.53
CA SER A 138 -6.88 -19.18 -25.56
C SER A 138 -6.34 -20.48 -24.93
N ALA A 139 -5.72 -21.35 -25.72
CA ALA A 139 -5.11 -22.58 -25.21
C ALA A 139 -3.93 -22.28 -24.28
N GLU A 140 -3.09 -21.32 -24.64
CA GLU A 140 -1.95 -20.90 -23.82
C GLU A 140 -2.39 -20.23 -22.51
N LEU A 141 -3.43 -19.38 -22.56
CA LEU A 141 -4.03 -18.78 -21.37
C LEU A 141 -4.60 -19.85 -20.43
N LYS A 142 -5.28 -20.86 -20.98
CA LYS A 142 -5.83 -21.98 -20.20
C LYS A 142 -4.73 -22.81 -19.53
N LYS A 143 -3.61 -23.05 -20.21
CA LYS A 143 -2.46 -23.74 -19.65
C LYS A 143 -1.85 -22.94 -18.49
N LEU A 144 -1.67 -21.63 -18.69
CA LEU A 144 -1.15 -20.71 -17.69
C LEU A 144 -2.02 -20.68 -16.42
N MET A 145 -3.36 -20.81 -16.56
CA MET A 145 -4.28 -20.89 -15.41
C MET A 145 -4.24 -22.25 -14.68
N TYR A 146 -4.00 -23.36 -15.39
CA TYR A 146 -3.98 -24.70 -14.79
C TYR A 146 -2.70 -24.97 -13.98
N GLU A 147 -1.55 -24.47 -14.44
CA GLU A 147 -0.27 -24.58 -13.73
C GLU A 147 -0.22 -23.78 -12.41
N THR A 148 -1.10 -22.77 -12.24
CA THR A 148 -1.18 -21.93 -11.04
C THR A 148 -1.82 -22.60 -9.81
N TRP A 149 -2.36 -23.82 -9.91
CA TRP A 149 -2.98 -24.50 -8.77
C TRP A 149 -2.33 -25.87 -8.52
N PRO A 150 -1.31 -25.99 -7.65
CA PRO A 150 -1.01 -27.29 -7.09
C PRO A 150 -2.22 -27.68 -6.24
N SER A 151 -2.86 -28.79 -6.59
CA SER A 151 -3.93 -29.36 -5.81
C SER A 151 -3.52 -29.39 -4.34
N MET A 152 -4.27 -28.71 -3.46
CA MET A 152 -4.29 -29.02 -2.03
C MET A 152 -4.94 -30.40 -1.82
N LYS A 153 -4.36 -31.44 -2.39
CA LYS A 153 -4.69 -32.84 -2.12
C LYS A 153 -3.40 -33.51 -1.70
N GLY A 154 -3.30 -33.79 -0.40
CA GLY A 154 -2.34 -34.76 0.12
C GLY A 154 -1.22 -34.21 1.01
N ARG A 155 -1.55 -33.46 2.07
CA ARG A 155 -0.81 -33.58 3.32
C ARG A 155 -1.80 -33.82 4.45
N ARG A 156 -2.22 -35.09 4.60
CA ARG A 156 -2.67 -35.58 5.91
C ARG A 156 -1.43 -35.55 6.80
N LEU A 157 -1.38 -34.59 7.71
CA LEU A 157 -0.46 -34.63 8.83
C LEU A 157 -1.10 -35.57 9.85
N PHE A 158 -0.40 -36.66 10.13
CA PHE A 158 -0.50 -37.39 11.38
C PHE A 158 0.00 -36.51 12.52
#